data_AF-A0A820S1N8-F1
#
_entry.id   AF-A0A820S1N8-F1
#
_cell.length_a   1.000
_cell.length_b   1.000
_cell.length_c   1.000
_cell.angle_alpha   90.00
_cell.angle_beta   90.00
_cell.angle_gamma   90.00
#
_symmetry.space_group_name_H-M   'P 1'
#
loop_
_entity.id
_entity.type
_entity.pdbx_description
1 polymer ?
#
loop_
_entity_poly.entity_id
_entity_poly.type
_entity_poly.pdbx_seq_one_letter_code
_entity_poly.pdbx_strand_id
1 'polypeptide(L)'
;LNDILHNISFYVKLALEETPSPPLDNLTVDESAAIRLYTIEWDRPHRSLYSSLNYTLKTQPREKLIPYHKYMKLFITALVKLPCVPPCTVWRGVTQDLSAEFPPGTPVTWWAFSSTTTELTVLENNMYLGASGSRTLFSVEAINGRTIKAHS
;
A
#
# COMPACT_ATOMS: atom_id res chain seq x y z
N LEU A 1 1.09 -12.87 12.89
CA LEU A 1 0.59 -12.78 11.50
C LEU A 1 0.27 -14.15 10.91
N ASN A 2 1.07 -15.20 11.18
CA ASN A 2 0.82 -16.58 10.72
C ASN A 2 -0.61 -17.07 10.99
N ASP A 3 -1.18 -16.72 12.13
CA ASP A 3 -2.51 -17.18 12.54
C ASP A 3 -3.67 -16.42 11.87
N ILE A 4 -3.38 -15.32 11.17
CA ILE A 4 -4.41 -14.43 10.60
C ILE A 4 -4.24 -14.15 9.11
N LEU A 5 -3.09 -14.51 8.52
CA LEU A 5 -2.80 -14.31 7.10
C LEU A 5 -2.38 -15.64 6.48
N HIS A 6 -3.10 -16.03 5.42
CA HIS A 6 -2.84 -17.26 4.72
C HIS A 6 -1.44 -17.29 4.13
N ASN A 7 -0.69 -18.35 4.42
CA ASN A 7 0.64 -18.63 3.86
C ASN A 7 1.64 -17.46 3.93
N ILE A 8 1.54 -16.62 4.95
CA ILE A 8 2.39 -15.43 5.08
C ILE A 8 3.89 -15.76 5.10
N SER A 9 4.29 -16.91 5.64
CA SER A 9 5.69 -17.36 5.63
C SER A 9 6.26 -17.52 4.21
N PHE A 10 5.46 -18.03 3.28
CA PHE A 10 5.85 -18.13 1.87
C PHE A 10 6.08 -16.74 1.28
N TYR A 11 5.15 -15.81 1.49
CA TYR A 11 5.27 -14.46 0.93
C TYR A 11 6.37 -13.63 1.59
N VAL A 12 6.64 -13.85 2.87
CA VAL A 12 7.81 -13.26 3.56
C VAL A 12 9.10 -13.77 2.91
N LYS A 13 9.20 -15.09 2.66
CA LYS A 13 10.35 -15.67 1.98
C LYS A 13 10.52 -15.11 0.57
N LEU A 14 9.43 -15.04 -0.20
CA LEU A 14 9.42 -14.46 -1.55
C LEU A 14 9.90 -13.00 -1.53
N ALA A 15 9.38 -12.19 -0.61
CA ALA A 15 9.80 -10.79 -0.48
C ALA A 15 11.28 -10.63 -0.11
N LEU A 16 11.83 -11.53 0.72
CA LEU A 16 13.25 -11.53 1.07
C LEU A 16 14.12 -11.97 -0.11
N GLU A 17 13.74 -13.03 -0.83
CA GLU A 17 14.49 -13.56 -1.98
C GLU A 17 14.54 -12.58 -3.16
N GLU A 18 13.46 -11.82 -3.36
CA GLU A 18 13.40 -10.78 -4.41
C GLU A 18 13.98 -9.43 -3.98
N THR A 19 14.44 -9.29 -2.73
CA THR A 19 15.08 -8.06 -2.25
C THR A 19 16.58 -8.08 -2.56
N PRO A 20 17.12 -7.08 -3.29
CA PRO A 20 18.55 -6.98 -3.53
C PRO A 20 19.38 -6.88 -2.23
N SER A 21 20.59 -7.40 -2.25
CA SER A 21 21.55 -7.30 -1.14
C SER A 21 22.91 -6.76 -1.65
N PRO A 22 23.30 -5.52 -1.28
CA PRO A 22 22.56 -4.58 -0.43
C PRO A 22 21.37 -3.94 -1.18
N PRO A 23 20.27 -3.59 -0.48
CA PRO A 23 19.20 -2.81 -1.07
C PRO A 23 19.61 -1.33 -1.24
N LEU A 24 18.86 -0.61 -2.08
CA LEU A 24 19.05 0.84 -2.27
C LEU A 24 18.59 1.65 -1.04
N ASP A 25 18.81 2.97 -1.10
CA ASP A 25 18.26 3.95 -0.15
C ASP A 25 18.67 3.74 1.32
N ASN A 26 19.81 3.08 1.56
CA ASN A 26 20.33 2.75 2.90
C ASN A 26 19.33 1.99 3.79
N LEU A 27 18.40 1.26 3.17
CA LEU A 27 17.51 0.38 3.90
C LEU A 27 18.26 -0.89 4.33
N THR A 28 17.77 -1.55 5.38
CA THR A 28 18.15 -2.95 5.62
C THR A 28 17.39 -3.85 4.64
N VAL A 29 17.85 -5.11 4.49
CA VAL A 29 17.12 -6.11 3.70
C VAL A 29 15.69 -6.28 4.23
N ASP A 30 15.50 -6.35 5.55
CA ASP A 30 14.18 -6.48 6.17
C ASP A 30 13.27 -5.27 5.90
N GLU A 31 13.83 -4.05 5.89
CA GLU A 31 13.08 -2.83 5.60
C GLU A 31 12.60 -2.79 4.14
N SER A 32 13.50 -3.08 3.20
CA SER A 32 13.14 -3.18 1.77
C SER A 32 12.15 -4.31 1.52
N ALA A 33 12.38 -5.49 2.11
CA ALA A 33 11.49 -6.64 1.98
C ALA A 33 10.11 -6.38 2.61
N ALA A 34 10.02 -5.58 3.67
CA ALA A 34 8.73 -5.19 4.24
C ALA A 34 7.90 -4.32 3.29
N ILE A 35 8.55 -3.45 2.50
CA ILE A 35 7.91 -2.68 1.43
C ILE A 35 7.45 -3.61 0.31
N ARG A 36 8.31 -4.50 -0.16
CA ARG A 36 7.96 -5.50 -1.19
C ARG A 36 6.78 -6.37 -0.76
N LEU A 37 6.81 -6.87 0.48
CA LEU A 37 5.73 -7.68 1.04
C LEU A 37 4.39 -6.94 1.08
N TYR A 38 4.41 -5.62 1.27
CA TYR A 38 3.21 -4.79 1.21
C TYR A 38 2.64 -4.72 -0.22
N THR A 39 3.47 -4.80 -1.26
CA THR A 39 3.03 -4.63 -2.65
C THR A 39 2.73 -5.93 -3.39
N ILE A 40 3.14 -7.08 -2.84
CA ILE A 40 2.83 -8.40 -3.42
C ILE A 40 1.32 -8.67 -3.34
N GLU A 41 0.73 -9.02 -4.48
CA GLU A 41 -0.62 -9.57 -4.56
C GLU A 41 -0.61 -11.06 -4.20
N TRP A 42 -1.66 -11.53 -3.53
CA TRP A 42 -1.81 -12.95 -3.21
C TRP A 42 -2.82 -13.63 -4.12
N ASP A 43 -2.67 -14.94 -4.25
CA ASP A 43 -3.57 -15.72 -5.07
C ASP A 43 -4.98 -15.71 -4.47
N ARG A 44 -5.97 -15.49 -5.34
CA ARG A 44 -7.38 -15.59 -4.96
C ARG A 44 -7.67 -17.03 -4.48
N PRO A 45 -8.50 -17.22 -3.44
CA PRO A 45 -9.38 -16.24 -2.81
C PRO A 45 -8.78 -15.50 -1.60
N HIS A 46 -7.48 -15.61 -1.35
CA HIS A 46 -6.85 -15.10 -0.12
C HIS A 46 -6.55 -13.60 -0.22
N ARG A 47 -6.75 -12.87 0.88
CA ARG A 47 -6.52 -11.41 0.94
C ARG A 47 -5.07 -11.10 1.23
N SER A 48 -4.42 -10.33 0.36
CA SER A 48 -3.06 -9.78 0.52
C SER A 48 -2.78 -9.12 1.88
N LEU A 49 -1.50 -8.90 2.21
CA LEU A 49 -1.09 -8.29 3.48
C LEU A 49 -1.64 -6.88 3.53
N TYR A 50 -1.45 -6.12 2.44
CA TYR A 50 -1.99 -4.78 2.33
C TYR A 50 -3.51 -4.77 2.36
N SER A 51 -4.18 -5.74 1.72
CA SER A 51 -5.64 -5.81 1.68
C SER A 51 -6.20 -6.01 3.09
N SER A 52 -5.64 -6.99 3.83
CA SER A 52 -6.04 -7.30 5.20
C SER A 52 -5.69 -6.17 6.16
N LEU A 53 -4.48 -5.62 6.09
CA LEU A 53 -4.03 -4.52 6.95
C LEU A 53 -4.86 -3.25 6.72
N ASN A 54 -5.07 -2.85 5.47
CA ASN A 54 -5.87 -1.65 5.15
C ASN A 54 -7.33 -1.81 5.52
N TYR A 55 -7.88 -3.02 5.42
CA TYR A 55 -9.22 -3.30 5.94
C TYR A 55 -9.29 -3.12 7.46
N THR A 56 -8.31 -3.67 8.19
CA THR A 56 -8.25 -3.54 9.65
C THR A 56 -8.02 -2.09 10.10
N LEU A 57 -7.22 -1.31 9.37
CA LEU A 57 -7.00 0.12 9.65
C LEU A 57 -8.28 0.97 9.52
N LYS A 58 -9.20 0.57 8.63
CA LYS A 58 -10.47 1.26 8.39
C LYS A 58 -11.58 0.87 9.36
N THR A 59 -11.44 -0.27 10.04
CA THR A 59 -12.54 -0.89 10.79
C THR A 59 -12.28 -0.89 12.30
N GLN A 60 -13.35 -1.06 13.07
CA GLN A 60 -13.31 -1.27 14.51
C GLN A 60 -13.48 -2.76 14.83
N PRO A 61 -12.98 -3.25 15.99
CA PRO A 61 -12.33 -2.49 17.05
C PRO A 61 -10.79 -2.45 16.85
N ARG A 62 -10.12 -1.40 17.36
CA ARG A 62 -8.69 -1.10 17.07
C ARG A 62 -7.71 -2.17 17.57
N GLU A 63 -8.11 -3.00 18.53
CA GLU A 63 -7.31 -4.11 19.07
C GLU A 63 -6.98 -5.15 18.00
N LYS A 64 -7.77 -5.22 16.92
CA LYS A 64 -7.46 -6.07 15.75
C LYS A 64 -6.17 -5.66 15.04
N LEU A 65 -5.62 -4.47 15.29
CA LEU A 65 -4.32 -4.03 14.76
C LEU A 65 -3.14 -4.57 15.55
N ILE A 66 -3.33 -5.07 16.78
CA ILE A 66 -2.24 -5.55 17.65
C ILE A 66 -1.33 -6.57 16.94
N PRO A 67 -1.86 -7.59 16.21
CA PRO A 67 -1.03 -8.54 15.49
C PRO A 67 -0.13 -7.91 14.40
N TYR A 68 -0.49 -6.72 13.90
CA TYR A 68 0.23 -6.00 12.86
C TYR A 68 1.28 -5.02 13.40
N HIS A 69 1.29 -4.68 14.70
CA HIS A 69 2.15 -3.62 15.25
C HIS A 69 3.64 -3.80 14.91
N LYS A 70 4.17 -5.02 15.03
CA LYS A 70 5.58 -5.30 14.72
C LYS A 70 5.89 -5.08 13.24
N TYR A 71 5.00 -5.55 12.36
CA TYR A 71 5.13 -5.34 10.92
C TYR A 71 5.00 -3.85 10.56
N MET A 72 3.99 -3.16 11.07
CA MET A 72 3.78 -1.73 10.82
C MET A 72 4.96 -0.90 11.29
N LYS A 73 5.56 -1.22 12.45
CA LYS A 73 6.77 -0.55 12.92
C LYS A 73 7.91 -0.67 11.90
N LEU A 74 8.17 -1.88 11.40
CA LEU A 74 9.21 -2.11 10.39
C LEU A 74 8.90 -1.37 9.08
N PHE A 75 7.68 -1.55 8.56
CA PHE A 75 7.24 -0.94 7.30
C PHE A 75 7.27 0.60 7.34
N ILE A 76 6.73 1.22 8.39
CA ILE A 76 6.75 2.69 8.54
C ILE A 76 8.18 3.19 8.71
N THR A 77 9.03 2.47 9.44
CA THR A 77 10.45 2.84 9.58
C THR A 77 11.15 2.87 8.22
N ALA A 78 10.91 1.86 7.38
CA ALA A 78 11.43 1.81 6.02
C ALA A 78 10.93 3.00 5.18
N LEU A 79 9.63 3.30 5.20
CA LEU A 79 9.06 4.42 4.45
C LEU A 79 9.60 5.80 4.89
N VAL A 80 9.82 5.99 6.19
CA VAL A 80 10.33 7.27 6.73
C VAL A 80 11.78 7.52 6.33
N LYS A 81 12.58 6.45 6.15
CA LYS A 81 13.97 6.54 5.67
C LYS A 81 14.08 6.96 4.21
N LEU A 82 13.08 6.65 3.38
CA LEU A 82 13.06 7.07 1.99
C LEU A 82 12.98 8.59 1.88
N PRO A 83 13.67 9.21 0.91
CA PRO A 83 13.59 10.65 0.69
C PRO A 83 12.18 11.07 0.24
N CYS A 84 11.75 12.26 0.64
CA CYS A 84 10.55 12.87 0.05
C CYS A 84 10.78 13.09 -1.45
N VAL A 85 9.79 12.75 -2.27
CA VAL A 85 9.76 13.24 -3.65
C VAL A 85 9.31 14.71 -3.66
N PRO A 86 9.75 15.52 -4.64
CA PRO A 86 9.19 16.84 -4.88
C PRO A 86 7.66 16.77 -5.06
N PRO A 87 6.93 17.86 -4.75
CA PRO A 87 5.49 17.91 -4.94
C PRO A 87 5.08 17.45 -6.35
N CYS A 88 4.16 16.51 -6.43
CA CYS A 88 3.71 15.94 -7.70
C CYS A 88 2.27 15.44 -7.62
N THR A 89 1.64 15.36 -8.79
CA THR A 89 0.31 14.73 -8.90
C THR A 89 0.46 13.22 -8.94
N VAL A 90 -0.24 12.56 -8.02
CA VAL A 90 -0.37 11.11 -7.99
C VAL A 90 -1.82 10.70 -8.17
N TRP A 91 -2.01 9.52 -8.72
CA TRP A 91 -3.32 9.01 -9.11
C TRP A 91 -3.66 7.76 -8.31
N ARG A 92 -4.94 7.64 -7.96
CA ARG A 92 -5.48 6.44 -7.30
C ARG A 92 -6.84 6.09 -7.89
N GLY A 93 -6.93 4.88 -8.45
CA GLY A 93 -8.19 4.31 -8.91
C GLY A 93 -8.90 3.52 -7.82
N VAL A 94 -10.23 3.60 -7.80
CA VAL A 94 -11.10 2.81 -6.92
C VAL A 94 -12.29 2.29 -7.74
N THR A 95 -12.62 1.01 -7.56
CA THR A 95 -13.66 0.30 -8.32
C THR A 95 -15.11 0.54 -7.84
N GLN A 96 -15.38 1.72 -7.28
CA GLN A 96 -16.69 2.16 -6.78
C GLN A 96 -16.85 3.67 -6.96
N ASP A 97 -18.10 4.16 -6.98
CA ASP A 97 -18.39 5.59 -6.91
C ASP A 97 -18.30 6.07 -5.47
N LEU A 98 -17.39 7.02 -5.23
CA LEU A 98 -17.15 7.66 -3.93
C LEU A 98 -17.50 9.15 -3.94
N SER A 99 -18.06 9.69 -5.03
CA SER A 99 -18.27 11.12 -5.20
C SER A 99 -19.05 11.77 -4.04
N ALA A 100 -20.05 11.07 -3.51
CA ALA A 100 -20.85 11.53 -2.37
C ALA A 100 -20.06 11.59 -1.04
N GLU A 101 -18.98 10.82 -0.89
CA GLU A 101 -18.14 10.78 0.31
C GLU A 101 -17.08 11.90 0.35
N PHE A 102 -16.87 12.61 -0.77
CA PHE A 102 -15.83 13.64 -0.91
C PHE A 102 -16.40 15.00 -1.33
N PRO A 103 -17.22 15.65 -0.47
CA PRO A 103 -17.72 16.99 -0.76
C PRO A 103 -16.58 18.04 -0.80
N PRO A 104 -16.62 19.01 -1.73
CA PRO A 104 -15.59 20.04 -1.84
C PRO A 104 -15.34 20.80 -0.54
N GLY A 105 -14.07 21.12 -0.26
CA GLY A 105 -13.67 21.85 0.95
C GLY A 105 -13.64 21.02 2.23
N THR A 106 -13.91 19.71 2.15
CA THR A 106 -13.93 18.84 3.33
C THR A 106 -12.57 18.18 3.56
N PRO A 107 -11.95 18.36 4.75
CA PRO A 107 -10.76 17.61 5.11
C PRO A 107 -11.09 16.12 5.28
N VAL A 108 -10.32 15.25 4.63
CA VAL A 108 -10.50 13.79 4.70
C VAL A 108 -9.23 13.14 5.27
N THR A 109 -9.42 12.20 6.19
CA THR A 109 -8.34 11.34 6.70
C THR A 109 -8.49 9.93 6.15
N TRP A 110 -7.52 9.48 5.35
CA TRP A 110 -7.44 8.10 4.90
C TRP A 110 -6.70 7.26 5.95
N TRP A 111 -7.47 6.51 6.75
CA TRP A 111 -6.91 5.66 7.81
C TRP A 111 -6.03 4.50 7.29
N ALA A 112 -6.28 4.05 6.06
CA ALA A 112 -5.47 3.05 5.39
C ALA A 112 -4.28 3.68 4.66
N PHE A 113 -3.22 2.89 4.50
CA PHE A 113 -2.15 3.26 3.57
C PHE A 113 -2.70 3.37 2.16
N SER A 114 -2.29 4.42 1.47
CA SER A 114 -2.86 4.79 0.18
C SER A 114 -1.81 4.65 -0.91
N SER A 115 -1.84 3.50 -1.58
CA SER A 115 -1.02 3.26 -2.76
C SER A 115 -1.51 4.13 -3.91
N THR A 116 -0.57 4.76 -4.61
CA THR A 116 -0.80 5.68 -5.72
C THR A 116 0.23 5.45 -6.82
N THR A 117 -0.06 5.90 -8.03
CA THR A 117 0.85 5.86 -9.18
C THR A 117 1.07 7.25 -9.75
N THR A 118 2.26 7.53 -10.28
CA THR A 118 2.52 8.72 -11.11
C THR A 118 2.13 8.49 -12.58
N GLU A 119 1.92 7.22 -12.96
CA GLU A 119 1.63 6.80 -14.34
C GLU A 119 0.15 6.43 -14.46
N LEU A 120 -0.63 7.23 -15.19
CA LEU A 120 -2.06 7.02 -15.43
C LEU A 120 -2.35 5.68 -16.13
N THR A 121 -1.46 5.24 -17.02
CA THR A 121 -1.56 3.97 -17.76
C THR A 121 -1.64 2.76 -16.84
N VAL A 122 -1.04 2.81 -15.65
CA VAL A 122 -1.13 1.75 -14.64
C VAL A 122 -2.59 1.55 -14.20
N LEU A 123 -3.42 2.59 -14.24
CA LEU A 123 -4.82 2.51 -13.83
C LEU A 123 -5.73 1.85 -14.88
N GLU A 124 -5.28 1.73 -16.13
CA GLU A 124 -6.04 1.06 -17.20
C GLU A 124 -6.15 -0.46 -16.96
N ASN A 125 -5.28 -1.03 -16.12
CA ASN A 125 -5.36 -2.43 -15.72
C ASN A 125 -6.58 -2.69 -14.83
N ASN A 126 -7.35 -3.74 -15.15
CA ASN A 126 -8.55 -4.18 -14.45
C ASN A 126 -8.35 -4.49 -12.96
N MET A 127 -7.11 -4.71 -12.51
CA MET A 127 -6.77 -4.88 -11.10
C MET A 127 -6.89 -3.58 -10.30
N TYR A 128 -6.77 -2.41 -10.94
CA TYR A 128 -6.79 -1.10 -10.27
C TYR A 128 -8.08 -0.33 -10.54
N LEU A 129 -8.31 0.12 -11.78
CA LEU A 129 -9.56 0.76 -12.18
C LEU A 129 -10.33 -0.14 -13.14
N GLY A 130 -9.67 -0.59 -14.20
CA GLY A 130 -10.36 -1.21 -15.33
C GLY A 130 -11.37 -0.28 -16.01
N ALA A 131 -12.09 -0.80 -16.99
CA ALA A 131 -12.91 0.02 -17.88
C ALA A 131 -14.44 -0.06 -17.66
N SER A 132 -14.94 -0.87 -16.70
CA SER A 132 -16.37 -1.18 -16.60
C SER A 132 -16.96 -0.99 -15.20
N GLY A 133 -18.18 -0.44 -15.11
CA GLY A 133 -18.88 -0.17 -13.85
C GLY A 133 -18.54 1.20 -13.25
N SER A 134 -19.16 1.55 -12.12
CA SER A 134 -18.91 2.85 -11.46
C SER A 134 -17.51 2.90 -10.86
N ARG A 135 -16.81 4.02 -11.07
CA ARG A 135 -15.40 4.21 -10.73
C ARG A 135 -15.15 5.59 -10.17
N THR A 136 -14.14 5.71 -9.31
CA THR A 136 -13.62 7.01 -8.87
C THR A 136 -12.12 7.04 -9.10
N LEU A 137 -11.67 8.11 -9.74
CA LEU A 137 -10.27 8.44 -9.93
C LEU A 137 -9.92 9.63 -9.04
N PHE A 138 -9.01 9.43 -8.09
CA PHE A 138 -8.46 10.51 -7.30
C PHE A 138 -7.23 11.09 -8.00
N SER A 139 -7.23 12.41 -8.15
CA SER A 139 -6.03 13.21 -8.43
C SER A 139 -5.60 13.86 -7.12
N VAL A 140 -4.39 13.56 -6.66
CA VAL A 140 -3.87 14.05 -5.37
C VAL A 140 -2.55 14.75 -5.61
N GLU A 141 -2.46 16.02 -5.21
CA GLU A 141 -1.17 16.71 -5.12
C GLU A 141 -0.46 16.26 -3.83
N ALA A 142 0.57 15.44 -3.97
CA ALA A 142 1.32 14.89 -2.85
C ALA A 142 2.52 15.80 -2.53
N ILE A 143 2.54 16.38 -1.33
CA ILE A 143 3.62 17.30 -0.89
C ILE A 143 4.71 16.63 -0.03
N ASN A 144 4.55 15.35 0.33
CA ASN A 144 5.50 14.55 1.11
C ASN A 144 5.47 13.08 0.67
N GLY A 145 5.28 12.83 -0.63
CA GLY A 145 5.25 11.47 -1.17
C GLY A 145 6.55 10.70 -0.93
N ARG A 146 6.47 9.38 -0.87
CA ARG A 146 7.61 8.46 -0.87
C ARG A 146 7.47 7.54 -2.07
N THR A 147 8.48 7.50 -2.93
CA THR A 147 8.52 6.53 -4.02
C THR A 147 9.06 5.21 -3.48
N ILE A 148 8.35 4.12 -3.74
CA ILE A 148 8.76 2.77 -3.35
C ILE A 148 9.19 1.90 -4.54
N LYS A 149 9.31 2.49 -5.73
CA LYS A 149 9.57 1.77 -6.99
C LYS A 149 10.83 0.89 -6.97
N ALA A 150 11.85 1.28 -6.21
CA ALA A 150 13.08 0.51 -6.02
C ALA A 150 12.90 -0.73 -5.12
N HIS A 151 11.77 -0.83 -4.41
CA HIS A 151 11.51 -1.81 -3.36
C HIS A 151 10.19 -2.57 -3.55
N SER A 152 9.48 -2.36 -4.66
CA SER A 152 8.20 -3.00 -5.01
C SER A 152 8.30 -3.76 -6.31
#